data_AF-A0A2N4YZF7-F1
#
_entry.id   AF-A0A2N4YZF7-F1
#
_cell.length_a   1.000
_cell.length_b   1.000
_cell.length_c   1.000
_cell.angle_alpha   90.00
_cell.angle_beta   90.00
_cell.angle_gamma   90.00
#
_symmetry.space_group_name_H-M   'P 1'
#
loop_
_entity.id
_entity.type
_entity.pdbx_description
1 polymer ?
#
loop_
_entity_poly.entity_id
_entity_poly.type
_entity_poly.pdbx_seq_one_letter_code
_entity_poly.pdbx_strand_id
1 'polypeptide(L)'
;MELKATTLGKRMAQHPYDRVQLLNAGVKVSGDRHEYLIPFNQLLSVHCKRGLVWGELEFVLPDSKVVRLHGTEWSETQRFYHHLQTLWEQWSAEMSDIAAGVLKLQLATIERTRAEGKWLTRQQVADVQDNIRQALTGLPMPSSRLEAFDNCRELWRECQRWLGDIEATRLAHNQAFTEAMLEQYRGFFDGVESSPLNASQARAVVNGERSLLVLAGAGSGKTSVLVARAGWLLARGEAAAEQILLLAFGRQAAQEMDARIRERLASDDITARTFHSLALHIIQQGSKKVPTISKLESDSAARQA
;
A
#
# COMPACT_ATOMS: atom_id res chain seq x y z
N MET A 1 7.47 2.15 43.71
CA MET A 1 7.81 3.50 44.25
C MET A 1 6.59 4.41 44.10
N GLU A 2 6.35 5.31 45.05
CA GLU A 2 5.19 6.22 45.05
C GLU A 2 5.67 7.63 45.44
N LEU A 3 5.07 8.66 44.84
CA LEU A 3 5.28 10.08 45.13
C LEU A 3 3.93 10.75 45.38
N LYS A 4 3.81 11.52 46.47
CA LYS A 4 2.57 12.16 46.91
C LYS A 4 2.74 13.67 47.03
N ALA A 5 1.69 14.40 46.67
CA ALA A 5 1.60 15.83 46.92
C ALA A 5 1.51 16.09 48.44
N THR A 6 2.21 17.13 48.88
CA THR A 6 2.17 17.64 50.26
C THR A 6 0.78 18.19 50.59
N THR A 7 0.40 18.22 51.87
CA THR A 7 -0.91 18.76 52.31
C THR A 7 -1.14 20.21 51.85
N LEU A 8 -0.08 21.03 51.85
CA LEU A 8 -0.11 22.39 51.32
C LEU A 8 -0.27 22.39 49.79
N GLY A 9 0.51 21.55 49.09
CA GLY A 9 0.42 21.38 47.65
C GLY A 9 -0.96 20.94 47.17
N LYS A 10 -1.61 20.00 47.87
CA LYS A 10 -2.99 19.55 47.57
C LYS A 10 -4.01 20.68 47.66
N ARG A 11 -3.91 21.53 48.70
CA ARG A 11 -4.83 22.66 48.90
C ARG A 11 -4.61 23.80 47.91
N MET A 12 -3.35 24.04 47.51
CA MET A 12 -3.00 25.16 46.63
C MET A 12 -3.13 24.84 45.14
N ALA A 13 -2.80 23.62 44.71
CA ALA A 13 -2.74 23.27 43.29
C ALA A 13 -4.14 23.03 42.66
N GLN A 14 -5.16 22.71 43.47
CA GLN A 14 -6.52 22.36 43.02
C GLN A 14 -6.54 21.39 41.82
N HIS A 15 -5.54 20.52 41.72
CA HIS A 15 -5.36 19.62 40.59
C HIS A 15 -6.07 18.28 40.87
N PRO A 16 -6.65 17.62 39.85
CA PRO A 16 -7.39 16.36 40.04
C PRO A 16 -6.53 15.17 40.52
N TYR A 17 -5.21 15.31 40.47
CA TYR A 17 -4.25 14.27 40.83
C TYR A 17 -3.29 14.76 41.92
N ASP A 18 -3.06 13.91 42.91
CA ASP A 18 -2.23 14.23 44.07
C ASP A 18 -1.18 13.16 44.37
N ARG A 19 -1.08 12.14 43.52
CA ARG A 19 -0.21 10.98 43.71
C ARG A 19 0.18 10.37 42.37
N VAL A 20 1.42 9.92 42.28
CA VAL A 20 1.89 9.02 41.21
C VAL A 20 2.53 7.78 41.80
N GLN A 21 2.21 6.62 41.23
CA GLN A 21 2.78 5.32 41.56
C GLN A 21 3.46 4.75 40.32
N LEU A 22 4.69 4.30 40.48
CA LEU A 22 5.42 3.58 39.46
C LEU A 22 4.93 2.13 39.39
N LEU A 23 4.62 1.68 38.18
CA LEU A 23 4.21 0.31 37.85
C LEU A 23 5.34 -0.38 37.06
N ASN A 24 5.20 -1.67 36.77
CA ASN A 24 6.20 -2.44 36.03
C ASN A 24 6.43 -1.92 34.60
N ALA A 25 5.38 -1.43 33.93
CA ALA A 25 5.44 -0.94 32.54
C ALA A 25 4.60 0.34 32.35
N GLY A 26 4.66 1.24 33.32
CA GLY A 26 3.86 2.46 33.30
C GLY A 26 3.91 3.24 34.61
N VAL A 27 3.15 4.32 34.64
CA VAL A 27 2.85 5.05 35.87
C VAL A 27 1.35 5.14 36.03
N LYS A 28 0.90 5.08 37.28
CA LYS A 28 -0.45 5.41 37.66
C LYS A 28 -0.46 6.78 38.31
N VAL A 29 -1.25 7.70 37.78
CA VAL A 29 -1.52 9.01 38.37
C VAL A 29 -2.92 8.98 38.97
N SER A 30 -3.09 9.39 40.24
CA SER A 30 -4.37 9.29 40.94
C SER A 30 -4.62 10.47 41.88
N GLY A 31 -5.89 10.70 42.19
CA GLY A 31 -6.37 11.58 43.26
C GLY A 31 -7.69 11.03 43.84
N ASP A 32 -8.38 11.82 44.65
CA ASP A 32 -9.55 11.34 45.43
C ASP A 32 -10.71 10.79 44.58
N ARG A 33 -10.86 11.26 43.33
CA ARG A 33 -11.97 10.88 42.43
C ARG A 33 -11.53 10.47 41.02
N HIS A 34 -10.23 10.50 40.74
CA HIS A 34 -9.70 10.29 39.40
C HIS A 34 -8.49 9.36 39.45
N GLU A 35 -8.45 8.39 38.54
CA GLU A 35 -7.32 7.49 38.34
C GLU A 35 -7.01 7.45 36.84
N TYR A 36 -5.73 7.58 36.49
CA TYR A 36 -5.27 7.56 35.11
C TYR A 36 -4.02 6.70 35.01
N LEU A 37 -4.11 5.63 34.22
CA LEU A 37 -2.99 4.74 33.94
C LEU A 37 -2.28 5.20 32.67
N ILE A 38 -0.97 5.40 32.77
CA ILE A 38 -0.08 5.80 31.68
C ILE A 38 0.89 4.64 31.41
N PRO A 39 0.60 3.76 30.46
CA PRO A 39 1.56 2.76 30.01
C PRO A 39 2.80 3.43 29.40
N PHE A 40 3.97 2.79 29.51
CA PHE A 40 5.19 3.29 28.87
C PHE A 40 5.10 3.38 27.34
N ASN A 41 4.28 2.56 26.69
CA ASN A 41 4.04 2.61 25.24
C ASN A 41 3.17 3.78 24.78
N GLN A 42 2.64 4.59 25.71
CA GLN A 42 1.93 5.83 25.41
C GLN A 42 2.71 7.07 25.86
N LEU A 43 3.85 6.89 26.52
CA LEU A 43 4.63 7.99 27.04
C LEU A 43 5.58 8.52 25.95
N LEU A 44 5.56 9.84 25.72
CA LEU A 44 6.43 10.54 24.75
C LEU A 44 7.62 11.21 25.42
N SER A 45 7.38 11.89 26.54
CA SER A 45 8.40 12.50 27.39
C SER A 45 7.88 12.71 28.80
N VAL A 46 8.80 12.85 29.76
CA VAL A 46 8.52 13.24 31.13
C VAL A 46 9.34 14.48 31.45
N HIS A 47 8.67 15.55 31.87
CA HIS A 47 9.34 16.76 32.33
C HIS A 47 9.29 16.85 33.85
N CYS A 48 10.45 17.12 34.46
CA CYS A 48 10.57 17.39 35.88
C CYS A 48 10.88 18.87 36.08
N LYS A 49 9.98 19.60 36.73
CA LYS A 49 10.09 21.05 36.92
C LYS A 49 10.15 21.40 38.40
N ARG A 50 10.97 22.40 38.73
CA ARG A 50 11.01 23.00 40.07
C ARG A 50 10.14 24.26 40.05
N GLY A 51 9.06 24.25 40.83
CA GLY A 51 8.27 25.44 41.12
C GLY A 51 8.88 26.28 42.25
N LEU A 52 8.19 27.37 42.62
CA LEU A 52 8.63 28.28 43.68
C LEU A 52 8.75 27.59 45.06
N VAL A 53 7.87 26.62 45.35
CA VAL A 53 7.77 25.96 46.67
C VAL A 53 7.67 24.42 46.57
N TRP A 54 7.43 23.86 45.39
CA TRP A 54 7.21 22.42 45.18
C TRP A 54 7.79 21.92 43.84
N GLY A 55 7.89 20.60 43.70
CA GLY A 55 8.17 19.93 42.44
C GLY A 55 6.91 19.67 41.60
N GLU A 56 7.13 19.45 40.32
CA GLU A 56 6.11 19.10 39.33
C GLU A 56 6.63 18.06 38.34
N LEU A 57 5.75 17.11 37.98
CA LEU A 57 5.97 16.16 36.89
C LEU A 57 4.90 16.33 35.81
N GLU A 58 5.34 16.41 34.55
CA GLU A 58 4.45 16.39 33.39
C GLU A 58 4.74 15.16 32.54
N PHE A 59 3.71 14.35 32.27
CA PHE A 59 3.74 13.20 31.37
C PHE A 59 3.12 13.60 30.05
N VAL A 60 3.91 13.64 28.99
CA VAL A 60 3.45 13.97 27.63
C VAL A 60 3.05 12.70 26.91
N LEU A 61 1.83 12.70 26.36
CA LEU A 61 1.21 11.59 25.66
C LEU A 61 0.88 12.01 24.20
N PRO A 62 0.52 11.07 23.31
CA PRO A 62 -0.03 11.39 22.00
C PRO A 62 -1.20 12.38 22.03
N ASP A 63 -1.52 12.95 20.86
CA ASP A 63 -2.63 13.88 20.66
C ASP A 63 -2.56 15.14 21.55
N SER A 64 -1.33 15.59 21.84
CA SER A 64 -1.05 16.77 22.69
C SER A 64 -1.61 16.66 24.12
N LYS A 65 -1.89 15.43 24.58
CA LYS A 65 -2.39 15.18 25.93
C LYS A 65 -1.25 15.25 26.94
N VAL A 66 -1.46 15.98 28.04
CA VAL A 66 -0.50 16.09 29.14
C VAL A 66 -1.18 15.76 30.46
N VAL A 67 -0.57 14.87 31.24
CA VAL A 67 -1.00 14.56 32.61
C VAL A 67 0.02 15.18 33.56
N ARG A 68 -0.44 15.91 34.57
CA ARG A 68 0.45 16.62 35.52
C ARG A 68 0.22 16.19 36.95
N LEU A 69 1.32 16.10 37.71
CA LEU A 69 1.33 16.00 39.17
C LEU A 69 2.05 17.23 39.73
N HIS A 70 1.39 17.93 40.66
CA HIS A 70 1.90 19.14 41.29
C HIS A 70 1.97 18.97 42.82
N GLY A 71 2.75 19.85 43.47
CA GLY A 71 2.70 20.02 44.92
C GLY A 71 3.51 19.00 45.72
N THR A 72 4.44 18.30 45.08
CA THR A 72 5.31 17.29 45.68
C THR A 72 6.58 17.92 46.26
N GLU A 73 7.23 17.26 47.22
CA GLU A 73 8.53 17.74 47.72
C GLU A 73 9.58 17.65 46.59
N TRP A 74 10.40 18.69 46.42
CA TRP A 74 11.36 18.73 45.30
C TRP A 74 12.36 17.58 45.32
N SER A 75 12.90 17.24 46.50
CA SER A 75 13.88 16.17 46.65
C SER A 75 13.30 14.80 46.25
N GLU A 76 12.08 14.51 46.69
CA GLU A 76 11.34 13.29 46.35
C GLU A 76 10.94 13.26 44.88
N THR A 77 10.57 14.41 44.31
CA THR A 77 10.22 14.57 42.89
C THR A 77 11.40 14.22 42.00
N GLN A 78 12.60 14.75 42.31
CA GLN A 78 13.81 14.43 41.59
C GLN A 78 14.12 12.92 41.69
N ARG A 79 14.09 12.36 42.91
CA ARG A 79 14.37 10.93 43.12
C ARG A 79 13.42 10.04 42.32
N PHE A 80 12.12 10.37 42.34
CA PHE A 80 11.10 9.65 41.56
C PHE A 80 11.36 9.78 40.07
N TYR A 81 11.63 10.99 39.58
CA TYR A 81 11.93 11.27 38.18
C TYR A 81 13.12 10.45 37.67
N HIS A 82 14.25 10.47 38.36
CA HIS A 82 15.44 9.70 37.96
C HIS A 82 15.17 8.19 37.89
N HIS A 83 14.42 7.65 38.86
CA HIS A 83 14.08 6.24 38.87
C HIS A 83 13.11 5.85 37.74
N LEU A 84 12.07 6.66 37.51
CA LEU A 84 11.15 6.51 36.38
C LEU A 84 11.89 6.59 35.04
N GLN A 85 12.76 7.59 34.88
CA GLN A 85 13.54 7.82 33.67
C GLN A 85 14.39 6.58 33.34
N THR A 86 15.09 6.03 34.34
CA THR A 86 15.90 4.82 34.17
C THR A 86 15.08 3.61 33.70
N LEU A 87 13.94 3.34 34.35
CA LEU A 87 13.07 2.21 33.96
C LEU A 87 12.47 2.41 32.57
N TRP A 88 12.04 3.63 32.26
CA TRP A 88 11.41 3.93 30.98
C TRP A 88 12.41 3.91 29.84
N GLU A 89 13.65 4.37 30.05
CA GLU A 89 14.75 4.26 29.09
C GLU A 89 15.12 2.80 28.82
N GLN A 90 15.27 1.97 29.87
CA GLN A 90 15.54 0.53 29.72
C GLN A 90 14.41 -0.16 28.93
N TRP A 91 13.16 0.06 29.33
CA TRP A 91 12.01 -0.49 28.62
C TRP A 91 11.95 -0.02 27.17
N SER A 92 12.26 1.25 26.92
CA SER A 92 12.25 1.82 25.56
C SER A 92 13.34 1.21 24.68
N ALA A 93 14.52 0.92 25.24
CA ALA A 93 15.58 0.22 24.52
C ALA A 93 15.12 -1.20 24.11
N GLU A 94 14.54 -1.97 25.03
CA GLU A 94 14.01 -3.31 24.73
C GLU A 94 12.90 -3.26 23.65
N MET A 95 11.97 -2.30 23.75
CA MET A 95 10.93 -2.12 22.74
C MET A 95 11.48 -1.62 21.40
N SER A 96 12.57 -0.86 21.40
CA SER A 96 13.23 -0.42 20.16
C SER A 96 13.77 -1.61 19.36
N ASP A 97 14.26 -2.67 20.02
CA ASP A 97 14.74 -3.87 19.33
C ASP A 97 13.60 -4.64 18.64
N ILE A 98 12.44 -4.72 19.30
CA ILE A 98 11.22 -5.29 18.73
C ILE A 98 10.73 -4.45 17.54
N ALA A 99 10.69 -3.12 17.70
CA ALA A 99 10.29 -2.19 16.65
C ALA A 99 11.23 -2.29 15.44
N ALA A 100 12.54 -2.33 15.66
CA ALA A 100 13.53 -2.53 14.60
C ALA A 100 13.30 -3.85 13.85
N GLY A 101 12.95 -4.93 14.55
CA GLY A 101 12.56 -6.20 13.93
C GLY A 101 11.36 -6.08 12.99
N VAL A 102 10.31 -5.38 13.43
CA VAL A 102 9.13 -5.10 12.61
C VAL A 102 9.49 -4.27 11.37
N LEU A 103 10.27 -3.21 11.54
CA LEU A 103 10.71 -2.33 10.44
C LEU A 103 11.55 -3.09 9.40
N LYS A 104 12.49 -3.94 9.84
CA LYS A 104 13.29 -4.80 8.94
C LYS A 104 12.41 -5.70 8.09
N LEU A 105 11.37 -6.30 8.68
CA LEU A 105 10.44 -7.15 7.94
C LEU A 105 9.66 -6.36 6.88
N GLN A 106 9.28 -5.11 7.19
CA GLN A 106 8.61 -4.23 6.23
C GLN A 106 9.53 -3.84 5.07
N LEU A 107 10.79 -3.49 5.36
CA LEU A 107 11.76 -3.17 4.31
C LEU A 107 12.05 -4.36 3.41
N ALA A 108 12.22 -5.56 3.97
CA ALA A 108 12.37 -6.77 3.18
C ALA A 108 11.16 -7.05 2.27
N THR A 109 9.96 -6.66 2.71
CA THR A 109 8.73 -6.75 1.90
C THR A 109 8.73 -5.73 0.75
N ILE A 110 9.17 -4.50 1.00
CA ILE A 110 9.36 -3.47 -0.03
C ILE A 110 10.39 -3.94 -1.07
N GLU A 111 11.54 -4.44 -0.62
CA GLU A 111 12.61 -4.95 -1.49
C GLU A 111 12.12 -6.11 -2.36
N ARG A 112 11.42 -7.09 -1.78
CA ARG A 112 10.84 -8.21 -2.54
C ARG A 112 9.85 -7.73 -3.60
N THR A 113 9.08 -6.69 -3.31
CA THR A 113 8.12 -6.11 -4.25
C THR A 113 8.81 -5.39 -5.41
N ARG A 114 10.01 -4.86 -5.17
CA ARG A 114 10.87 -4.23 -6.17
C ARG A 114 11.78 -5.21 -6.91
N ALA A 115 11.82 -6.48 -6.50
CA ALA A 115 12.70 -7.47 -7.11
C ALA A 115 12.45 -7.55 -8.63
N GLU A 116 13.55 -7.60 -9.38
CA GLU A 116 13.56 -7.39 -10.82
C GLU A 116 12.72 -8.42 -11.59
N GLY A 117 12.13 -7.99 -12.70
CA GLY A 117 11.54 -8.89 -13.71
C GLY A 117 10.02 -8.97 -13.74
N LYS A 118 9.29 -8.12 -13.01
CA LYS A 118 7.82 -8.04 -13.09
C LYS A 118 7.29 -6.61 -13.06
N TRP A 119 6.16 -6.42 -13.73
CA TRP A 119 5.36 -5.20 -13.59
C TRP A 119 4.81 -5.07 -12.17
N LEU A 120 4.93 -3.88 -11.60
CA LEU A 120 4.41 -3.55 -10.28
C LEU A 120 3.07 -2.82 -10.41
N THR A 121 1.98 -3.56 -10.18
CA THR A 121 0.62 -3.05 -10.31
C THR A 121 0.27 -2.08 -9.18
N ARG A 122 -0.72 -1.21 -9.42
CA ARG A 122 -1.25 -0.32 -8.36
C ARG A 122 -1.81 -1.10 -7.16
N GLN A 123 -2.48 -2.23 -7.41
CA GLN A 123 -3.05 -3.05 -6.34
C GLN A 123 -1.95 -3.62 -5.43
N GLN A 124 -0.90 -4.22 -5.99
CA GLN A 124 0.20 -4.77 -5.21
C GLN A 124 0.86 -3.72 -4.32
N VAL A 125 1.03 -2.50 -4.85
CA VAL A 125 1.60 -1.39 -4.10
C VAL A 125 0.68 -0.93 -2.97
N ALA A 126 -0.63 -0.85 -3.21
CA ALA A 126 -1.61 -0.56 -2.18
C ALA A 126 -1.61 -1.64 -1.07
N ASP A 127 -1.55 -2.92 -1.44
CA ASP A 127 -1.50 -4.03 -0.48
C ASP A 127 -0.27 -3.93 0.43
N VAL A 128 0.91 -3.62 -0.15
CA VAL A 128 2.14 -3.40 0.63
C VAL A 128 2.01 -2.17 1.51
N GLN A 129 1.42 -1.08 1.01
CA GLN A 129 1.19 0.13 1.79
C GLN A 129 0.32 -0.13 3.02
N ASP A 130 -0.79 -0.84 2.84
CA ASP A 130 -1.71 -1.17 3.92
C ASP A 130 -1.05 -2.09 4.95
N ASN A 131 -0.33 -3.11 4.49
CA ASN A 131 0.45 -4.00 5.37
C ASN A 131 1.46 -3.24 6.24
N ILE A 132 2.21 -2.31 5.64
CA ILE A 132 3.17 -1.49 6.37
C ILE A 132 2.46 -0.59 7.36
N ARG A 133 1.38 0.10 6.95
CA ARG A 133 0.60 0.95 7.87
C ARG A 133 0.07 0.16 9.06
N GLN A 134 -0.44 -1.05 8.82
CA GLN A 134 -0.91 -1.95 9.87
C GLN A 134 0.23 -2.45 10.78
N ALA A 135 1.40 -2.75 10.23
CA ALA A 135 2.56 -3.13 11.04
C ALA A 135 3.03 -1.97 11.93
N LEU A 136 2.96 -0.73 11.42
CA LEU A 136 3.36 0.47 12.14
C LEU A 136 2.39 0.83 13.28
N THR A 137 1.09 0.56 13.14
CA THR A 137 0.14 0.74 14.25
C THR A 137 0.33 -0.30 15.36
N GLY A 138 0.88 -1.48 15.02
CA GLY A 138 1.21 -2.55 15.97
C GLY A 138 2.55 -2.40 16.68
N LEU A 139 3.27 -1.28 16.49
CA LEU A 139 4.56 -1.08 17.14
C LEU A 139 4.43 -1.02 18.68
N PRO A 140 5.43 -1.54 19.41
CA PRO A 140 5.40 -1.59 20.87
C PRO A 140 5.56 -0.21 21.54
N MET A 141 5.86 0.83 20.76
CA MET A 141 6.06 2.20 21.21
C MET A 141 5.63 3.22 20.13
N PRO A 142 5.40 4.49 20.50
CA PRO A 142 4.96 5.51 19.55
C PRO A 142 5.99 5.73 18.44
N SER A 143 5.53 5.82 17.19
CA SER A 143 6.41 6.00 16.01
C SER A 143 7.23 7.28 16.06
N SER A 144 6.73 8.35 16.70
CA SER A 144 7.44 9.61 16.93
C SER A 144 8.71 9.45 17.76
N ARG A 145 8.86 8.34 18.50
CA ARG A 145 10.05 8.06 19.31
C ARG A 145 11.11 7.27 18.55
N LEU A 146 10.79 6.65 17.42
CA LEU A 146 11.71 5.75 16.71
C LEU A 146 13.00 6.45 16.26
N GLU A 147 12.93 7.73 15.92
CA GLU A 147 14.11 8.50 15.50
C GLU A 147 15.17 8.67 16.61
N ALA A 148 14.80 8.49 17.88
CA ALA A 148 15.72 8.57 19.00
C ALA A 148 16.62 7.33 19.15
N PHE A 149 16.33 6.23 18.44
CA PHE A 149 17.04 4.96 18.58
C PHE A 149 17.79 4.62 17.30
N ASP A 150 19.10 4.40 17.39
CA ASP A 150 19.95 4.15 16.22
C ASP A 150 19.58 2.87 15.46
N ASN A 151 19.11 1.84 16.17
CA ASN A 151 18.61 0.59 15.58
C ASN A 151 17.31 0.76 14.76
N CYS A 152 16.55 1.84 15.00
CA CYS A 152 15.28 2.14 14.33
C CYS A 152 15.39 3.27 13.31
N ARG A 153 16.26 4.26 13.56
CA ARG A 153 16.28 5.57 12.88
C ARG A 153 16.29 5.47 11.35
N GLU A 154 17.26 4.75 10.79
CA GLU A 154 17.38 4.63 9.34
C GLU A 154 16.28 3.75 8.75
N LEU A 155 15.92 2.65 9.43
CA LEU A 155 14.84 1.77 8.98
C LEU A 155 13.49 2.52 8.90
N TRP A 156 13.22 3.35 9.90
CA TRP A 156 12.03 4.18 9.98
C TRP A 156 12.00 5.21 8.86
N ARG A 157 13.12 5.93 8.64
CA ARG A 157 13.26 6.90 7.54
C ARG A 157 13.03 6.26 6.18
N GLU A 158 13.55 5.05 5.96
CA GLU A 158 13.33 4.33 4.71
C GLU A 158 11.86 3.96 4.49
N CYS A 159 11.20 3.43 5.52
CA CYS A 159 9.75 3.17 5.49
C CYS A 159 8.96 4.45 5.20
N GLN A 160 9.28 5.57 5.86
CA GLN A 160 8.61 6.85 5.64
C GLN A 160 8.84 7.38 4.22
N ARG A 161 10.07 7.32 3.71
CA ARG A 161 10.41 7.74 2.35
C ARG A 161 9.62 6.93 1.32
N TRP A 162 9.54 5.61 1.50
CA TRP A 162 8.75 4.75 0.62
C TRP A 162 7.25 5.08 0.67
N LEU A 163 6.70 5.26 1.88
CA LEU A 163 5.30 5.63 2.07
C LEU A 163 4.96 7.02 1.51
N GLY A 164 5.92 7.95 1.51
CA GLY A 164 5.76 9.32 1.01
C GLY A 164 5.89 9.45 -0.51
N ASP A 165 6.63 8.55 -1.16
CA ASP A 165 6.92 8.62 -2.61
C ASP A 165 6.62 7.30 -3.36
N ILE A 166 5.50 6.70 -2.98
CA ILE A 166 5.13 5.36 -3.41
C ILE A 166 4.85 5.29 -4.93
N GLU A 167 4.17 6.31 -5.48
CA GLU A 167 3.79 6.32 -6.90
C GLU A 167 4.98 6.63 -7.80
N ALA A 168 5.87 7.56 -7.44
CA ALA A 168 7.06 7.82 -8.27
C ALA A 168 8.01 6.63 -8.26
N THR A 169 8.19 5.99 -7.09
CA THR A 169 8.94 4.72 -6.99
C THR A 169 8.36 3.66 -7.94
N ARG A 170 7.03 3.47 -7.93
CA ARG A 170 6.35 2.49 -8.78
C ARG A 170 6.52 2.80 -10.26
N LEU A 171 6.38 4.08 -10.64
CA LEU A 171 6.56 4.52 -12.02
C LEU A 171 8.00 4.31 -12.51
N ALA A 172 9.00 4.64 -11.70
CA ALA A 172 10.41 4.42 -12.05
C ALA A 172 10.72 2.92 -12.23
N HIS A 173 10.22 2.06 -11.34
CA HIS A 173 10.33 0.60 -11.45
C HIS A 173 9.69 0.10 -12.75
N ASN A 174 8.45 0.48 -13.02
CA ASN A 174 7.73 0.04 -14.22
C ASN A 174 8.36 0.58 -15.51
N GLN A 175 8.97 1.76 -15.46
CA GLN A 175 9.73 2.30 -16.59
C GLN A 175 10.97 1.45 -16.87
N ALA A 176 11.78 1.13 -15.86
CA ALA A 176 12.95 0.27 -16.02
C ALA A 176 12.56 -1.13 -16.53
N PHE A 177 11.50 -1.71 -15.97
CA PHE A 177 10.93 -2.96 -16.46
C PHE A 177 10.50 -2.86 -17.93
N THR A 178 9.84 -1.77 -18.31
CA THR A 178 9.39 -1.55 -19.69
C THR A 178 10.55 -1.46 -20.65
N GLU A 179 11.58 -0.67 -20.33
CA GLU A 179 12.77 -0.51 -21.15
C GLU A 179 13.51 -1.85 -21.33
N ALA A 180 13.64 -2.64 -20.26
CA ALA A 180 14.21 -3.98 -20.34
C ALA A 180 13.39 -4.92 -21.24
N MET A 181 12.06 -4.89 -21.16
CA MET A 181 11.19 -5.70 -22.01
C MET A 181 11.26 -5.29 -23.48
N LEU A 182 11.29 -3.99 -23.78
CA LEU A 182 11.42 -3.48 -25.14
C LEU A 182 12.76 -3.88 -25.77
N GLU A 183 13.83 -3.92 -24.98
CA GLU A 183 15.14 -4.38 -25.45
C GLU A 183 15.15 -5.89 -25.69
N GLN A 184 14.74 -6.66 -24.68
CA GLN A 184 14.78 -8.12 -24.72
C GLN A 184 13.89 -8.70 -25.82
N TYR A 185 12.74 -8.08 -26.08
CA TYR A 185 11.75 -8.54 -27.06
C TYR A 185 11.68 -7.63 -28.29
N ARG A 186 12.78 -6.94 -28.63
CA ARG A 186 12.81 -6.01 -29.78
C ARG A 186 12.30 -6.66 -31.08
N GLY A 187 12.75 -7.88 -31.38
CA GLY A 187 12.31 -8.61 -32.58
C GLY A 187 10.80 -8.87 -32.63
N PHE A 188 10.16 -9.06 -31.46
CA PHE A 188 8.70 -9.16 -31.38
C PHE A 188 8.04 -7.81 -31.70
N PHE A 189 8.48 -6.72 -31.05
CA PHE A 189 7.88 -5.40 -31.26
C PHE A 189 8.08 -4.83 -32.67
N ASP A 190 9.19 -5.20 -33.33
CA ASP A 190 9.49 -4.81 -34.71
C ASP A 190 8.71 -5.64 -35.74
N GLY A 191 8.35 -6.88 -35.40
CA GLY A 191 7.83 -7.86 -36.36
C GLY A 191 6.37 -8.33 -36.15
N VAL A 192 5.76 -8.04 -35.00
CA VAL A 192 4.41 -8.55 -34.66
C VAL A 192 3.31 -8.02 -35.58
N GLU A 193 3.50 -6.85 -36.19
CA GLU A 193 2.55 -6.19 -37.09
C GLU A 193 3.25 -5.82 -38.40
N SER A 194 2.49 -5.28 -39.38
CA SER A 194 3.04 -4.93 -40.70
C SER A 194 4.12 -3.85 -40.66
N SER A 195 4.17 -3.08 -39.57
CA SER A 195 5.18 -2.08 -39.27
C SER A 195 5.55 -2.17 -37.79
N PRO A 196 6.79 -1.82 -37.41
CA PRO A 196 7.20 -1.77 -36.01
C PRO A 196 6.24 -0.94 -35.16
N LEU A 197 5.96 -1.42 -33.95
CA LEU A 197 5.18 -0.62 -33.00
C LEU A 197 5.98 0.61 -32.59
N ASN A 198 5.31 1.77 -32.54
CA ASN A 198 5.93 2.95 -31.98
C ASN A 198 6.06 2.83 -30.44
N ALA A 199 6.82 3.75 -29.84
CA ALA A 199 7.11 3.70 -28.40
C ALA A 199 5.85 3.70 -27.52
N SER A 200 4.79 4.44 -27.87
CA SER A 200 3.58 4.50 -27.05
C SER A 200 2.74 3.22 -27.18
N GLN A 201 2.66 2.64 -28.38
CA GLN A 201 2.02 1.36 -28.64
C GLN A 201 2.73 0.21 -27.91
N ALA A 202 4.06 0.14 -28.03
CA ALA A 202 4.85 -0.89 -27.37
C ALA A 202 4.75 -0.77 -25.83
N ARG A 203 4.79 0.46 -25.28
CA ARG A 203 4.53 0.70 -23.85
C ARG A 203 3.14 0.25 -23.41
N ALA A 204 2.10 0.47 -24.22
CA ALA A 204 0.76 -0.03 -23.94
C ALA A 204 0.70 -1.57 -23.96
N VAL A 205 1.44 -2.21 -24.88
CA VAL A 205 1.55 -3.66 -24.97
C VAL A 205 2.33 -4.26 -23.80
N VAL A 206 3.35 -3.60 -23.25
CA VAL A 206 4.14 -4.11 -22.11
C VAL A 206 3.42 -3.91 -20.78
N ASN A 207 2.57 -2.89 -20.65
CA ASN A 207 1.92 -2.52 -19.40
C ASN A 207 1.19 -3.72 -18.75
N GLY A 208 1.58 -4.04 -17.51
CA GLY A 208 1.09 -5.21 -16.76
C GLY A 208 -0.02 -4.91 -15.76
N GLU A 209 -0.66 -3.74 -15.82
CA GLU A 209 -1.82 -3.46 -14.97
C GLU A 209 -2.96 -4.44 -15.27
N ARG A 210 -3.73 -4.80 -14.23
CA ARG A 210 -4.89 -5.69 -14.36
C ARG A 210 -5.96 -5.12 -15.29
N SER A 211 -6.08 -3.80 -15.31
CA SER A 211 -7.01 -3.05 -16.16
C SER A 211 -6.28 -1.85 -16.75
N LEU A 212 -6.33 -1.72 -18.08
CA LEU A 212 -5.65 -0.65 -18.81
C LEU A 212 -6.63 0.02 -19.78
N LEU A 213 -6.73 1.35 -19.69
CA LEU A 213 -7.41 2.18 -20.68
C LEU A 213 -6.38 2.78 -21.63
N VAL A 214 -6.49 2.46 -22.92
CA VAL A 214 -5.65 3.04 -23.97
C VAL A 214 -6.45 4.09 -24.72
N LEU A 215 -6.03 5.36 -24.60
CA LEU A 215 -6.62 6.47 -25.36
C LEU A 215 -5.99 6.52 -26.74
N ALA A 216 -6.81 6.32 -27.78
CA ALA A 216 -6.30 6.12 -29.13
C ALA A 216 -7.18 6.81 -30.20
N GLY A 217 -6.59 7.76 -30.91
CA GLY A 217 -7.25 8.49 -32.00
C GLY A 217 -7.55 7.62 -33.23
N ALA A 218 -8.22 8.20 -34.23
CA ALA A 218 -8.33 7.57 -35.55
C ALA A 218 -6.92 7.33 -36.14
N GLY A 219 -6.71 6.21 -36.83
CA GLY A 219 -5.41 5.88 -37.46
C GLY A 219 -4.26 5.52 -36.51
N SER A 220 -4.42 5.59 -35.19
CA SER A 220 -3.34 5.35 -34.21
C SER A 220 -2.91 3.88 -34.01
N GLY A 221 -3.44 2.94 -34.79
CA GLY A 221 -3.10 1.51 -34.67
C GLY A 221 -3.77 0.78 -33.50
N LYS A 222 -5.00 1.15 -33.13
CA LYS A 222 -5.79 0.48 -32.07
C LYS A 222 -5.82 -1.05 -32.19
N THR A 223 -6.15 -1.55 -33.37
CA THR A 223 -6.22 -2.99 -33.65
C THR A 223 -4.83 -3.63 -33.51
N SER A 224 -3.79 -2.98 -34.04
CA SER A 224 -2.40 -3.44 -33.91
C SER A 224 -1.95 -3.57 -32.46
N VAL A 225 -2.34 -2.63 -31.58
CA VAL A 225 -2.05 -2.74 -30.13
C VAL A 225 -2.78 -3.94 -29.51
N LEU A 226 -4.04 -4.20 -29.88
CA LEU A 226 -4.79 -5.35 -29.34
C LEU A 226 -4.20 -6.69 -29.78
N VAL A 227 -3.88 -6.83 -31.07
CA VAL A 227 -3.24 -8.04 -31.63
C VAL A 227 -1.86 -8.25 -31.01
N ALA A 228 -1.04 -7.20 -30.95
CA ALA A 228 0.27 -7.28 -30.31
C ALA A 228 0.16 -7.58 -28.81
N ARG A 229 -0.86 -7.08 -28.10
CA ARG A 229 -1.06 -7.43 -26.69
C ARG A 229 -1.43 -8.90 -26.51
N ALA A 230 -2.27 -9.46 -27.37
CA ALA A 230 -2.55 -10.90 -27.34
C ALA A 230 -1.28 -11.71 -27.59
N GLY A 231 -0.51 -11.36 -28.63
CA GLY A 231 0.78 -11.99 -28.93
C GLY A 231 1.79 -11.88 -27.80
N TRP A 232 1.83 -10.73 -27.11
CA TRP A 232 2.70 -10.48 -25.97
C TRP A 232 2.39 -11.40 -24.79
N LEU A 233 1.11 -11.56 -24.45
CA LEU A 233 0.68 -12.46 -23.38
C LEU A 233 1.05 -13.92 -23.68
N LEU A 234 0.91 -14.35 -24.94
CA LEU A 234 1.34 -15.68 -25.39
C LEU A 234 2.86 -15.84 -25.33
N ALA A 235 3.60 -14.88 -25.90
CA ALA A 235 5.07 -14.94 -25.97
C ALA A 235 5.74 -14.97 -24.59
N ARG A 236 5.08 -14.39 -23.59
CA ARG A 236 5.54 -14.44 -22.19
C ARG A 236 4.97 -15.58 -21.36
N GLY A 237 4.07 -16.39 -21.93
CA GLY A 237 3.38 -17.46 -21.20
C GLY A 237 2.51 -16.94 -20.05
N GLU A 238 2.03 -15.69 -20.15
CA GLU A 238 1.13 -15.09 -19.15
C GLU A 238 -0.33 -15.50 -19.35
N ALA A 239 -0.67 -15.99 -20.55
CA ALA A 239 -1.95 -16.59 -20.87
C ALA A 239 -1.78 -17.68 -21.94
N ALA A 240 -2.63 -18.70 -21.89
CA ALA A 240 -2.87 -19.58 -23.03
C ALA A 240 -3.86 -18.92 -24.01
N ALA A 241 -3.88 -19.36 -25.27
CA ALA A 241 -4.68 -18.75 -26.32
C ALA A 241 -6.19 -18.75 -26.00
N GLU A 242 -6.70 -19.85 -25.46
CA GLU A 242 -8.08 -20.02 -25.03
C GLU A 242 -8.47 -19.14 -23.83
N GLN A 243 -7.51 -18.55 -23.13
CA GLN A 243 -7.73 -17.61 -22.04
C GLN A 243 -7.86 -16.15 -22.53
N ILE A 244 -7.64 -15.90 -23.82
CA ILE A 244 -7.69 -14.57 -24.43
C ILE A 244 -8.99 -14.42 -25.22
N LEU A 245 -9.81 -13.44 -24.81
CA LEU A 245 -11.03 -13.04 -25.52
C LEU A 245 -10.87 -11.62 -26.05
N LEU A 246 -11.16 -11.44 -27.33
CA LEU A 246 -11.18 -10.12 -27.96
C LEU A 246 -12.59 -9.75 -28.37
N LEU A 247 -12.95 -8.49 -28.14
CA LEU A 247 -14.30 -7.99 -28.39
C LEU A 247 -14.29 -6.76 -29.28
N ALA A 248 -15.22 -6.73 -30.23
CA ALA A 248 -15.52 -5.60 -31.08
C ALA A 248 -17.02 -5.33 -31.16
N PHE A 249 -17.41 -4.10 -31.52
CA PHE A 249 -18.83 -3.79 -31.75
C PHE A 249 -19.33 -4.33 -33.10
N GLY A 250 -18.57 -4.09 -34.18
CA GLY A 250 -18.95 -4.47 -35.54
C GLY A 250 -18.45 -5.86 -35.93
N ARG A 251 -19.25 -6.60 -36.72
CA ARG A 251 -18.86 -7.90 -37.30
C ARG A 251 -17.57 -7.81 -38.13
N GLN A 252 -17.45 -6.78 -38.96
CA GLN A 252 -16.27 -6.57 -39.80
C GLN A 252 -15.00 -6.38 -38.96
N ALA A 253 -15.07 -5.61 -37.86
CA ALA A 253 -13.93 -5.39 -36.97
C ALA A 253 -13.51 -6.69 -36.24
N ALA A 254 -14.47 -7.51 -35.83
CA ALA A 254 -14.16 -8.83 -35.25
C ALA A 254 -13.47 -9.75 -36.28
N GLN A 255 -14.02 -9.83 -37.50
CA GLN A 255 -13.44 -10.64 -38.59
C GLN A 255 -12.03 -10.17 -38.99
N GLU A 256 -11.82 -8.86 -39.08
CA GLU A 256 -10.49 -8.29 -39.35
C GLU A 256 -9.49 -8.66 -38.25
N MET A 257 -9.91 -8.57 -36.98
CA MET A 257 -9.06 -8.91 -35.84
C MET A 257 -8.71 -10.40 -35.82
N ASP A 258 -9.67 -11.29 -36.10
CA ASP A 258 -9.44 -12.73 -36.27
C ASP A 258 -8.42 -13.02 -37.38
N ALA A 259 -8.61 -12.41 -38.56
CA ALA A 259 -7.71 -12.62 -39.69
C ALA A 259 -6.28 -12.17 -39.36
N ARG A 260 -6.12 -11.01 -38.70
CA ARG A 260 -4.82 -10.52 -38.25
C ARG A 260 -4.17 -11.47 -37.23
N ILE A 261 -4.93 -12.01 -36.28
CA ILE A 261 -4.38 -12.91 -35.27
C ILE A 261 -3.87 -14.20 -35.89
N ARG A 262 -4.63 -14.80 -36.81
CA ARG A 262 -4.16 -15.99 -37.54
C ARG A 262 -2.91 -15.70 -38.35
N GLU A 263 -2.89 -14.57 -39.04
CA GLU A 263 -1.74 -14.16 -39.86
C GLU A 263 -0.48 -13.90 -39.00
N ARG A 264 -0.63 -13.19 -37.88
CA ARG A 264 0.50 -12.66 -37.09
C ARG A 264 0.97 -13.59 -35.98
N LEU A 265 0.04 -14.30 -35.35
CA LEU A 265 0.32 -15.13 -34.18
C LEU A 265 0.25 -16.63 -34.51
N ALA A 266 -0.11 -16.99 -35.75
CA ALA A 266 -0.30 -18.37 -36.19
C ALA A 266 -1.20 -19.18 -35.23
N SER A 267 -2.21 -18.52 -34.66
CA SER A 267 -3.13 -19.09 -33.69
C SER A 267 -4.56 -19.02 -34.21
N ASP A 268 -5.23 -20.17 -34.24
CA ASP A 268 -6.68 -20.27 -34.50
C ASP A 268 -7.50 -20.30 -33.21
N ASP A 269 -6.84 -20.38 -32.05
CA ASP A 269 -7.48 -20.58 -30.75
C ASP A 269 -7.92 -19.28 -30.08
N ILE A 270 -7.32 -18.14 -30.46
CA ILE A 270 -7.80 -16.82 -30.02
C ILE A 270 -8.97 -16.41 -30.91
N THR A 271 -10.14 -16.21 -30.31
CA THR A 271 -11.34 -15.78 -31.05
C THR A 271 -11.73 -14.34 -30.72
N ALA A 272 -11.83 -13.50 -31.75
CA ALA A 272 -12.48 -12.21 -31.70
C ALA A 272 -13.99 -12.34 -31.93
N ARG A 273 -14.78 -11.72 -31.06
CA ARG A 273 -16.25 -11.82 -31.07
C ARG A 273 -16.88 -10.44 -31.06
N THR A 274 -18.09 -10.35 -31.58
CA THR A 274 -18.96 -9.24 -31.20
C THR A 274 -19.59 -9.50 -29.84
N PHE A 275 -19.99 -8.44 -29.13
CA PHE A 275 -20.73 -8.57 -27.86
C PHE A 275 -21.95 -9.49 -27.98
N HIS A 276 -22.73 -9.34 -29.06
CA HIS A 276 -23.89 -10.19 -29.33
C HIS A 276 -23.51 -11.66 -29.56
N SER A 277 -22.44 -11.91 -30.32
CA SER A 277 -21.98 -13.29 -30.56
C SER A 277 -21.41 -13.95 -29.31
N LEU A 278 -20.78 -13.19 -28.42
CA LEU A 278 -20.35 -13.68 -27.10
C LEU A 278 -21.57 -14.02 -26.24
N ALA A 279 -22.55 -13.11 -26.15
CA ALA A 279 -23.76 -13.33 -25.36
C ALA A 279 -24.51 -14.60 -25.81
N LEU A 280 -24.68 -14.80 -27.12
CA LEU A 280 -25.29 -16.02 -27.66
C LEU A 280 -24.49 -17.27 -27.25
N HIS A 281 -23.17 -17.23 -27.36
CA HIS A 281 -22.30 -18.35 -26.97
C HIS A 281 -22.43 -18.69 -25.49
N ILE A 282 -22.45 -17.70 -24.60
CA ILE A 282 -22.65 -17.91 -23.16
C ILE A 282 -24.02 -18.56 -22.88
N ILE A 283 -25.08 -18.09 -23.54
CA ILE A 283 -26.42 -18.69 -23.38
C ILE A 283 -26.44 -20.14 -23.87
N GLN A 284 -25.81 -20.44 -25.00
CA GLN A 284 -25.72 -21.80 -25.54
C GLN A 284 -24.98 -22.76 -24.60
N GLN A 285 -23.95 -22.29 -23.90
CA GLN A 285 -23.22 -23.09 -22.92
C GLN A 285 -24.05 -23.33 -21.65
N GLY A 286 -24.84 -22.34 -21.21
CA GLY A 286 -25.65 -22.42 -19.98
C GLY A 286 -27.06 -23.02 -20.15
N SER A 287 -27.57 -23.10 -21.37
CA SER A 287 -28.96 -23.50 -21.66
C SER A 287 -29.01 -24.59 -22.73
N LYS A 288 -29.86 -25.60 -22.52
CA LYS A 288 -30.18 -26.60 -23.56
C LYS A 288 -31.01 -26.02 -24.72
N LYS A 289 -31.54 -24.80 -24.58
CA LYS A 289 -32.30 -24.09 -25.63
C LYS A 289 -31.50 -22.92 -26.16
N VAL A 290 -31.09 -23.04 -27.42
CA VAL A 290 -30.44 -21.97 -28.19
C VAL A 290 -31.47 -20.91 -28.58
N PRO A 291 -31.22 -19.62 -28.31
CA PRO A 291 -32.11 -18.55 -28.75
C PRO A 291 -32.19 -18.49 -30.28
N THR A 292 -33.41 -18.38 -30.81
CA THR A 292 -33.62 -18.13 -32.25
C THR A 292 -33.38 -16.66 -32.53
N ILE A 293 -32.34 -16.35 -33.32
CA ILE A 293 -32.06 -14.98 -33.76
C ILE A 293 -32.96 -14.65 -34.95
N SER A 294 -33.59 -13.47 -34.93
CA SER A 294 -34.37 -12.96 -36.05
C SER A 294 -33.52 -12.86 -37.31
N LYS A 295 -34.09 -13.22 -38.47
CA LYS A 295 -33.41 -13.03 -39.77
C LYS A 295 -33.03 -11.56 -40.01
N LEU A 296 -33.82 -10.63 -39.48
CA LEU A 296 -33.55 -9.19 -39.58
C LEU A 296 -32.20 -8.81 -38.95
N GLU A 297 -31.77 -9.48 -37.88
CA GLU A 297 -30.47 -9.19 -37.22
C GLU A 297 -29.25 -9.72 -38.00
N SER A 298 -29.43 -10.83 -38.72
CA SER A 298 -28.33 -11.50 -39.42
C SER A 298 -28.20 -11.07 -40.88
N ASP A 299 -29.31 -10.67 -41.49
CA ASP A 299 -29.40 -10.37 -42.91
C ASP A 299 -29.68 -8.87 -43.13
N SER A 300 -28.67 -8.17 -43.64
CA SER A 300 -28.77 -6.74 -43.95
C SER A 300 -29.80 -6.46 -45.06
N ALA A 301 -29.98 -7.37 -46.01
CA ALA A 301 -30.96 -7.23 -47.08
C ALA A 301 -32.38 -7.45 -46.53
N ALA A 302 -32.58 -8.43 -45.66
CA ALA A 302 -33.86 -8.63 -44.97
C ALA A 302 -34.23 -7.45 -44.05
N ARG A 303 -33.24 -6.70 -43.54
CA ARG A 303 -33.45 -5.49 -42.73
C ARG A 303 -33.93 -4.27 -43.53
N GLN A 304 -33.67 -4.27 -44.83
CA GLN A 304 -33.98 -3.18 -45.76
C GLN A 304 -35.23 -3.43 -46.61
N ALA A 305 -35.76 -4.66 -46.59
CA ALA A 305 -36.99 -5.08 -47.25
C ALA A 305 -38.22 -4.82 -46.36
#